data_AF-A0A847NG85-F1
#
_entry.id   AF-A0A847NG85-F1
#
_cell.length_a   1.000
_cell.length_b   1.000
_cell.length_c   1.000
_cell.angle_alpha   90.00
_cell.angle_beta   90.00
_cell.angle_gamma   90.00
#
_symmetry.space_group_name_H-M   'P 1'
#
loop_
_entity.id
_entity.type
_entity.pdbx_description
1 polymer ?
#
loop_
_entity_poly.entity_id
_entity_poly.type
_entity_poly.pdbx_seq_one_letter_code
_entity_poly.pdbx_strand_id
1 'polypeptide(L)'
;MKSIKAKFIVYFSILLLLSSVIVGLISLIYSTRSITAEAEKSLAQMAREGAQITESRIETQIRTLEIIADIEEIKSMDWSIQKDLLSDLLNKTGFLDLGIVGFDG
;
A
#
# COMPACT_ATOMS: atom_id res chain seq x y z
N MET A 1 -48.25 -17.53 -40.21
CA MET A 1 -48.64 -16.78 -38.98
C MET A 1 -49.98 -16.07 -39.25
N LYS A 2 -51.13 -16.69 -38.91
CA LYS A 2 -52.46 -16.16 -39.29
C LYS A 2 -53.40 -15.81 -38.11
N SER A 3 -52.95 -15.93 -36.85
CA SER A 3 -53.77 -15.65 -35.66
C SER A 3 -53.24 -14.44 -34.88
N ILE A 4 -54.14 -13.54 -34.45
CA ILE A 4 -53.83 -12.36 -33.61
C ILE A 4 -53.09 -12.77 -32.33
N LYS A 5 -53.45 -13.90 -31.72
CA LYS A 5 -52.84 -14.38 -30.46
C LYS A 5 -51.34 -14.62 -30.62
N ALA A 6 -50.92 -15.19 -31.75
CA ALA A 6 -49.51 -15.46 -32.02
C ALA A 6 -48.68 -14.18 -32.21
N LYS A 7 -49.27 -13.11 -32.80
CA LYS A 7 -48.59 -11.81 -32.93
C LYS A 7 -48.34 -11.18 -31.56
N PHE A 8 -49.33 -11.20 -30.66
CA PHE A 8 -49.17 -10.66 -29.30
C PHE A 8 -48.08 -11.38 -28.51
N ILE A 9 -48.05 -12.71 -28.57
CA ILE A 9 -47.01 -13.50 -27.89
C ILE A 9 -45.61 -13.08 -28.38
N VAL A 10 -45.42 -12.98 -29.70
CA VAL A 10 -44.12 -12.58 -30.26
C VAL A 10 -43.72 -11.17 -29.82
N TYR A 11 -44.63 -10.20 -29.84
CA TYR A 11 -44.31 -8.83 -29.42
C TYR A 11 -43.96 -8.74 -27.92
N PHE A 12 -44.70 -9.43 -27.06
CA PHE A 12 -44.40 -9.46 -25.62
C PHE A 12 -43.07 -10.16 -25.33
N SER A 13 -42.76 -11.26 -26.02
CA SER A 13 -41.46 -11.94 -25.89
C SER A 13 -40.30 -11.04 -26.31
N ILE A 14 -40.44 -10.31 -27.41
CA ILE A 14 -39.42 -9.35 -27.86
C ILE A 14 -39.26 -8.22 -26.84
N LEU A 15 -40.36 -7.69 -26.32
CA LEU A 15 -40.32 -6.64 -25.30
C LEU A 15 -39.61 -7.11 -24.02
N LEU A 16 -39.93 -8.32 -23.53
CA LEU A 16 -39.28 -8.92 -22.37
C LEU A 16 -37.79 -9.17 -22.59
N LEU A 17 -37.42 -9.59 -23.80
CA LEU A 17 -36.03 -9.81 -24.15
C LEU A 17 -35.27 -8.47 -24.19
N LEU A 18 -35.85 -7.45 -24.82
CA LEU A 18 -35.26 -6.10 -24.87
C LEU A 18 -35.12 -5.49 -23.48
N SER A 19 -36.14 -5.59 -22.62
CA SER A 19 -36.06 -5.04 -21.26
C SER A 19 -34.95 -5.73 -20.44
N SER A 20 -34.84 -7.06 -20.56
CA SER A 20 -33.80 -7.84 -19.89
C SER A 20 -32.41 -7.48 -20.38
N VAL A 21 -32.23 -7.29 -21.69
CA VAL A 21 -30.95 -6.87 -22.28
C VAL A 21 -30.57 -5.47 -21.80
N ILE A 22 -31.50 -4.51 -21.80
CA ILE A 22 -31.23 -3.14 -21.35
C ILE A 22 -30.78 -3.13 -19.89
N VAL A 23 -31.52 -3.81 -19.01
CA VAL A 23 -31.16 -3.89 -17.59
C VAL A 23 -29.84 -4.62 -17.40
N GLY A 24 -29.60 -5.70 -18.14
CA GLY A 24 -28.33 -6.43 -18.11
C GLY A 24 -27.14 -5.56 -18.50
N LEU A 25 -27.25 -4.81 -19.59
CA LEU A 25 -26.19 -3.89 -20.04
C LEU A 25 -25.94 -2.77 -19.04
N ILE A 26 -27.00 -2.15 -18.52
CA ILE A 26 -26.90 -1.12 -17.48
C ILE A 26 -26.20 -1.70 -16.26
N SER A 27 -26.65 -2.86 -15.78
CA SER A 27 -26.05 -3.53 -14.62
C SER A 27 -24.57 -3.81 -14.85
N LEU A 28 -24.17 -4.33 -16.01
CA LEU A 28 -22.77 -4.62 -16.30
C LEU A 28 -21.91 -3.34 -16.29
N ILE A 29 -22.40 -2.24 -16.87
CA ILE A 29 -21.67 -0.96 -16.90
C ILE A 29 -21.49 -0.43 -15.48
N TYR A 30 -22.55 -0.39 -14.67
CA TYR A 30 -22.48 0.10 -13.29
C TYR A 30 -21.62 -0.80 -12.40
N SER A 31 -21.79 -2.13 -12.49
CA SER A 31 -20.99 -3.09 -11.75
C SER A 31 -19.51 -2.95 -12.06
N THR A 32 -19.15 -2.86 -13.35
CA THR A 32 -17.76 -2.68 -13.76
C THR A 32 -17.18 -1.39 -13.17
N ARG A 33 -17.87 -0.26 -13.32
CA ARG A 33 -17.41 1.02 -12.77
C ARG A 33 -17.25 1.00 -11.25
N SER A 34 -18.22 0.42 -10.54
CA SER A 34 -18.19 0.33 -9.08
C SER A 34 -17.04 -0.54 -8.59
N ILE A 35 -16.86 -1.72 -9.20
CA ILE A 35 -15.78 -2.64 -8.86
C ILE A 35 -14.42 -2.02 -9.15
N THR A 36 -14.24 -1.38 -10.31
CA THR A 36 -12.99 -0.71 -10.65
C THR A 36 -12.67 0.42 -9.67
N ALA A 37 -13.65 1.27 -9.35
CA ALA A 37 -13.44 2.37 -8.40
C ALA A 37 -13.09 1.88 -6.99
N GLU A 38 -13.73 0.81 -6.51
CA GLU A 38 -13.40 0.22 -5.20
C GLU A 38 -12.02 -0.44 -5.23
N ALA A 39 -11.64 -1.10 -6.32
CA ALA A 39 -10.30 -1.66 -6.49
C ALA A 39 -9.22 -0.56 -6.49
N GLU A 40 -9.42 0.53 -7.22
CA GLU A 40 -8.51 1.69 -7.23
C GLU A 40 -8.37 2.32 -5.84
N LYS A 41 -9.49 2.50 -5.13
CA LYS A 41 -9.51 3.02 -3.77
C LYS A 41 -8.77 2.09 -2.81
N SER A 42 -9.00 0.78 -2.90
CA SER A 42 -8.32 -0.22 -2.08
C SER A 42 -6.81 -0.22 -2.33
N LEU A 43 -6.39 -0.17 -3.60
CA LEU A 43 -4.98 -0.06 -3.96
C LEU A 43 -4.32 1.21 -3.41
N ALA A 44 -4.99 2.36 -3.52
CA ALA A 44 -4.49 3.62 -2.97
C ALA A 44 -4.39 3.58 -1.44
N GLN A 45 -5.35 2.94 -0.77
CA GLN A 45 -5.31 2.74 0.67
C GLN A 45 -4.16 1.83 1.08
N MET A 46 -3.95 0.70 0.40
CA MET A 46 -2.82 -0.20 0.64
C MET A 46 -1.47 0.50 0.46
N ALA A 47 -1.34 1.33 -0.58
CA ALA A 47 -0.12 2.11 -0.81
C ALA A 47 0.14 3.11 0.35
N ARG A 48 -0.91 3.78 0.83
CA ARG A 48 -0.82 4.71 1.96
C ARG A 48 -0.45 3.99 3.26
N GLU A 49 -1.08 2.86 3.56
CA GLU A 49 -0.77 2.05 4.74
C GLU A 49 0.67 1.52 4.68
N GLY A 50 1.11 1.05 3.51
CA GLY A 50 2.50 0.63 3.29
C GLY A 50 3.50 1.77 3.51
N ALA A 51 3.18 2.98 3.03
CA ALA A 51 4.00 4.17 3.25
C ALA A 51 4.07 4.53 4.74
N GLN A 52 2.94 4.53 5.46
CA GLN A 52 2.90 4.84 6.90
C GLN A 52 3.68 3.82 7.74
N ILE A 53 3.58 2.52 7.42
CA ILE A 53 4.37 1.48 8.09
C ILE A 53 5.87 1.70 7.83
N THR A 54 6.23 2.05 6.60
CA THR A 54 7.63 2.31 6.24
C THR A 54 8.17 3.54 6.97
N GLU A 55 7.40 4.63 7.00
CA GLU A 55 7.73 5.86 7.74
C GLU A 55 7.92 5.58 9.23
N SER A 56 6.97 4.89 9.87
CA SER A 56 7.07 4.52 11.29
C SER A 56 8.30 3.66 11.60
N ARG A 57 8.67 2.75 10.69
CA ARG A 57 9.90 1.95 10.82
C ARG A 57 11.14 2.83 10.70
N ILE A 58 11.19 3.73 9.73
CA ILE A 58 12.29 4.67 9.55
C ILE A 58 12.43 5.57 10.79
N GLU A 59 11.34 6.16 11.29
CA GLU A 59 11.36 6.97 12.50
C GLU A 59 11.89 6.21 13.72
N THR A 60 11.53 4.94 13.86
CA THR A 60 12.05 4.09 14.94
C THR A 60 13.56 3.91 14.80
N GLN A 61 14.06 3.62 13.60
CA GLN A 61 15.51 3.48 13.36
C GLN A 61 16.26 4.80 13.59
N ILE A 62 15.68 5.95 13.17
CA ILE A 62 16.25 7.28 13.43
C ILE A 62 16.39 7.50 14.94
N ARG A 63 15.34 7.25 15.73
CA ARG A 63 15.40 7.38 17.19
C ARG A 63 16.44 6.46 17.82
N THR A 64 16.62 5.24 17.30
CA THR A 64 17.70 4.35 17.76
C THR A 64 19.07 4.97 17.47
N LEU A 65 19.29 5.53 16.28
CA LEU A 65 20.54 6.22 15.94
C LEU A 65 20.76 7.47 16.79
N GLU A 66 19.71 8.23 17.11
CA GLU A 66 19.79 9.37 18.04
C GLU A 66 20.25 8.93 19.43
N ILE A 67 19.70 7.83 19.96
CA ILE A 67 20.12 7.26 21.25
C ILE A 67 21.59 6.82 21.18
N ILE A 68 22.01 6.16 20.09
CA ILE A 68 23.40 5.73 19.91
C ILE A 68 24.33 6.94 19.85
N ALA A 69 23.97 7.96 19.09
CA ALA A 69 24.75 9.20 18.98
C ALA A 69 24.85 9.96 20.31
N ASP A 70 23.92 9.74 21.23
CA ASP A 70 23.90 10.39 22.54
C ASP A 70 24.83 9.73 23.58
N ILE A 71 25.31 8.50 23.31
CA ILE A 71 26.23 7.74 24.17
C ILE A 71 27.56 8.50 24.36
N GLU A 72 28.06 8.59 25.59
CA GLU A 72 29.27 9.37 25.92
C GLU A 72 30.50 8.88 25.16
N GLU A 73 30.68 7.57 25.05
CA GLU A 73 31.75 6.93 24.30
C GLU A 73 31.69 7.30 22.80
N ILE A 74 30.48 7.43 22.23
CA ILE A 74 30.28 7.87 20.85
C ILE A 74 30.59 9.37 20.72
N LYS A 75 30.16 10.21 21.66
CA LYS A 75 30.46 11.65 21.67
C LYS A 75 31.93 11.97 21.88
N SER A 76 32.68 11.08 22.54
CA SER A 76 34.09 11.28 22.84
C SER A 76 34.97 11.46 21.59
N MET A 77 34.53 10.95 20.44
CA MET A 77 35.30 10.92 19.19
C MET A 77 36.64 10.20 19.31
N ASP A 78 36.82 9.35 20.33
CA ASP A 78 37.95 8.42 20.43
C ASP A 78 37.63 7.13 19.66
N TRP A 79 38.23 6.99 18.47
CA TRP A 79 38.01 5.85 17.61
C TRP A 79 38.30 4.50 18.28
N SER A 80 39.27 4.42 19.19
CA SER A 80 39.59 3.16 19.87
C SER A 80 38.45 2.68 20.74
N ILE A 81 37.72 3.61 21.37
CA ILE A 81 36.56 3.31 22.23
C ILE A 81 35.32 3.09 21.36
N GLN A 82 35.11 3.96 20.37
CA GLN A 82 33.96 3.90 19.47
C GLN A 82 33.91 2.59 18.68
N LYS A 83 35.05 2.11 18.16
CA LYS A 83 35.10 0.91 17.32
C LYS A 83 34.54 -0.32 18.04
N ASP A 84 34.96 -0.55 19.28
CA ASP A 84 34.52 -1.70 20.06
C ASP A 84 33.03 -1.60 20.40
N LEU A 85 32.57 -0.39 20.76
CA LEU A 85 31.15 -0.13 21.03
C LEU A 85 30.28 -0.28 19.78
N LEU A 86 30.70 0.24 18.63
CA LEU A 86 29.98 0.10 17.35
C LEU A 86 29.86 -1.36 16.95
N SER A 87 30.89 -2.18 17.15
CA SER A 87 30.82 -3.61 16.88
C SER A 87 29.82 -4.34 17.78
N ASP A 88 29.71 -3.95 19.05
CA ASP A 88 28.71 -4.50 19.97
C ASP A 88 27.28 -4.04 19.59
N LEU A 89 27.11 -2.75 19.28
CA LEU A 89 25.83 -2.18 18.84
C LEU A 89 25.37 -2.79 17.52
N LEU A 90 26.26 -3.02 16.55
CA LEU A 90 25.92 -3.64 15.27
C LEU A 90 25.34 -5.05 15.47
N ASN A 91 25.88 -5.83 16.41
CA ASN A 91 25.36 -7.16 16.73
C ASN A 91 24.04 -7.14 17.50
N LYS A 92 23.75 -6.04 18.22
CA LYS A 92 22.55 -5.87 19.04
C LYS A 92 21.43 -5.13 18.33
N THR A 93 21.73 -4.51 17.19
CA THR A 93 20.79 -3.73 16.39
C THR A 93 20.50 -4.43 15.07
N GLY A 94 19.47 -3.96 14.36
CA GLY A 94 19.12 -4.48 13.03
C GLY A 94 19.83 -3.77 11.88
N PHE A 95 20.85 -2.96 12.15
CA PHE A 95 21.58 -2.21 11.13
C PHE A 95 22.51 -3.12 10.34
N LEU A 96 22.71 -2.79 9.05
CA LEU A 96 23.66 -3.52 8.20
C LEU A 96 25.11 -3.13 8.52
N ASP A 97 25.32 -1.87 8.89
CA ASP A 97 26.60 -1.33 9.31
C ASP A 97 26.35 -0.06 10.13
N LEU A 98 27.35 0.36 10.92
CA LEU A 98 27.33 1.61 11.67
C LEU A 98 28.66 2.33 11.49
N GLY A 99 28.59 3.61 11.11
CA GLY A 99 29.75 4.47 10.91
C GLY A 99 29.62 5.77 11.66
N ILE A 100 30.77 6.33 12.05
CA ILE A 100 30.88 7.67 12.63
C ILE A 100 31.73 8.48 11.65
N VAL A 101 31.26 9.68 11.31
CA VAL A 101 31.96 10.59 10.40
C VAL A 101 32.27 11.87 11.17
N GLY A 102 33.55 12.25 11.16
CA GLY A 102 34.02 13.49 11.77
C GLY A 102 33.69 14.72 10.94
N PHE A 103 34.06 15.91 11.44
CA PHE A 103 33.88 17.16 10.69
C PHE A 103 34.86 17.29 9.51
N ASP A 104 35.91 16.47 9.46
CA ASP A 104 36.93 16.42 8.43
C ASP A 104 36.53 15.56 7.20
N GLY A 105 35.37 14.91 7.25
CA GLY A 105 34.84 14.07 6.18
C GLY A 105 35.40 12.65 6.21
#